data_AF-A0A1S3PGA9-F1
#
_entry.id   AF-A0A1S3PGA9-F1
#
_cell.length_a   1.000
_cell.length_b   1.000
_cell.length_c   1.000
_cell.angle_alpha   90.00
_cell.angle_beta   90.00
_cell.angle_gamma   90.00
#
_symmetry.space_group_name_H-M   'P 1'
#
loop_
_entity.id
_entity.type
_entity.pdbx_description
1 polymer ?
#
loop_
_entity_poly.entity_id
_entity_poly.type
_entity_poly.pdbx_seq_one_letter_code
_entity_poly.pdbx_strand_id
1 'polypeptide(L)'
;MSGFWNKFSSYSMTQLNEMLEDDDKLNKIIQEMEEMQEVQQIKEMILASNRSLAEQNLQLQPSLEHQKSQLTKCYGSLQESFEAYQVHKSKLDHTSGNSSLDTLLALLQAEGAKIEEETENMADSFLDGDVTLDTFIDSYQSKRKLAHLRRVKIDKLQEMVLKGHRLPQVPVSCSHPQEVSARPAPLYTEANNHSPVPQPRRAPPPPPAQQPPGVAPQPAVLSYPAIPYPPIPPRAAHLLPSVNPEHQHHFMSQCPPVLPQRPPPSMAPQSGFMIQ
;
A
#
# COMPACT_ATOMS: atom_id res chain seq x y z
N MET A 1 18.64 -24.43 -53.03
CA MET A 1 18.64 -23.98 -54.45
C MET A 1 19.39 -24.91 -55.40
N SER A 2 20.54 -25.49 -55.04
CA SER A 2 21.27 -26.43 -55.93
C SER A 2 20.51 -27.75 -56.19
N GLY A 3 19.70 -28.22 -55.23
CA GLY A 3 18.87 -29.43 -55.38
C GLY A 3 17.76 -29.31 -56.42
N PHE A 4 17.16 -28.12 -56.56
CA PHE A 4 16.09 -27.85 -57.52
C PHE A 4 16.56 -28.08 -58.97
N TRP A 5 17.65 -27.41 -59.36
CA TRP A 5 18.21 -27.52 -60.71
C TRP A 5 18.76 -28.93 -61.03
N ASN A 6 19.27 -29.64 -60.03
CA ASN A 6 19.70 -31.03 -60.17
C ASN A 6 18.54 -32.01 -60.41
N LYS A 7 17.33 -31.71 -59.93
CA LYS A 7 16.13 -32.52 -60.21
C LYS A 7 15.69 -32.31 -61.67
N PHE A 8 15.75 -31.08 -62.18
CA PHE A 8 15.37 -30.76 -63.57
C PHE A 8 16.37 -31.19 -64.63
N SER A 9 17.66 -31.24 -64.31
CA SER A 9 18.70 -31.68 -65.25
C SER A 9 18.59 -33.16 -65.66
N SER A 10 17.81 -33.95 -64.93
CA SER A 10 17.57 -35.37 -65.19
C SER A 10 16.37 -35.67 -66.10
N TYR A 11 15.55 -34.66 -66.44
CA TYR A 11 14.34 -34.83 -67.27
C TYR A 11 14.62 -34.61 -68.77
N SER A 12 13.86 -35.30 -69.62
CA SER A 12 13.91 -35.09 -71.07
C SER A 12 13.11 -33.85 -71.49
N MET A 13 13.38 -33.31 -72.69
CA MET A 13 12.69 -32.12 -73.21
C MET A 13 11.17 -32.29 -73.31
N THR A 14 10.68 -33.51 -73.59
CA THR A 14 9.23 -33.78 -73.63
C THR A 14 8.60 -33.79 -72.23
N GLN A 15 9.32 -34.29 -71.22
CA GLN A 15 8.86 -34.26 -69.81
C GLN A 15 8.87 -32.84 -69.24
N LEU A 16 9.87 -32.03 -69.61
CA LEU A 16 9.95 -30.62 -69.26
C LEU A 16 8.80 -29.82 -69.87
N ASN A 17 8.46 -30.09 -71.14
CA ASN A 17 7.35 -29.42 -71.82
C ASN A 17 6.00 -29.86 -71.26
N GLU A 18 5.81 -31.15 -70.97
CA GLU A 18 4.59 -31.67 -70.32
C GLU A 18 4.34 -31.05 -68.94
N MET A 19 5.41 -30.82 -68.17
CA MET A 19 5.34 -30.20 -66.85
C MET A 19 5.11 -28.68 -66.90
N LEU A 20 5.43 -28.03 -68.01
CA LEU A 20 5.12 -26.61 -68.24
C LEU A 20 3.63 -26.42 -68.57
N GLU A 21 2.99 -27.45 -69.14
CA GLU A 21 1.58 -27.46 -69.54
C GLU A 21 0.66 -28.01 -68.42
N ASP A 22 1.22 -28.59 -67.36
CA ASP A 22 0.51 -29.21 -66.23
C ASP A 22 0.99 -28.63 -64.89
N ASP A 23 0.29 -27.58 -64.44
CA ASP A 23 0.56 -26.89 -63.17
C ASP A 23 0.44 -27.81 -61.95
N ASP A 24 -0.39 -28.86 -62.01
CA ASP A 24 -0.56 -29.80 -60.88
C ASP A 24 0.69 -30.67 -60.73
N LYS A 25 1.30 -31.13 -61.84
CA LYS A 25 2.59 -31.82 -61.81
C LYS A 25 3.71 -30.94 -61.28
N LEU A 26 3.76 -29.67 -61.70
CA LEU A 26 4.76 -28.72 -61.23
C LEU A 26 4.62 -28.48 -59.71
N ASN A 27 3.40 -28.24 -59.22
CA ASN A 27 3.13 -28.07 -57.79
C ASN A 27 3.50 -29.31 -56.96
N LYS A 28 3.27 -30.52 -57.51
CA LYS A 28 3.65 -31.76 -56.84
C LYS A 28 5.17 -31.87 -56.67
N ILE A 29 5.95 -31.54 -57.70
CA ILE A 29 7.42 -31.55 -57.62
C ILE A 29 7.93 -30.50 -56.62
N ILE A 30 7.27 -29.35 -56.54
CA ILE A 30 7.57 -28.29 -55.57
C ILE A 30 7.25 -28.74 -54.14
N GLN A 31 6.13 -29.44 -53.90
CA GLN A 31 5.81 -30.01 -52.58
C GLN A 31 6.77 -31.13 -52.17
N GLU A 32 7.26 -31.91 -53.13
CA GLU A 32 8.28 -32.96 -52.90
C GLU A 32 9.70 -32.41 -52.76
N MET A 33 9.87 -31.09 -52.81
CA MET A 33 11.17 -30.45 -52.64
C MET A 33 11.58 -30.43 -51.17
N GLU A 34 12.85 -30.73 -50.89
CA GLU A 34 13.39 -30.77 -49.53
C GLU A 34 13.18 -29.42 -48.81
N GLU A 35 13.43 -28.30 -49.50
CA GLU A 35 13.20 -26.97 -48.95
C GLU A 35 11.72 -26.71 -48.59
N MET A 36 10.75 -27.23 -49.37
CA MET A 36 9.32 -27.09 -49.07
C MET A 36 8.89 -28.02 -47.93
N GLN A 37 9.41 -29.24 -47.88
CA GLN A 37 9.15 -30.17 -46.79
C GLN A 37 9.71 -29.66 -45.46
N GLU A 38 10.91 -29.07 -45.47
CA GLU A 38 11.52 -28.46 -44.28
C GLU A 38 10.65 -27.31 -43.75
N VAL A 39 10.19 -26.41 -44.62
CA VAL A 39 9.29 -25.31 -44.22
C VAL A 39 7.97 -25.85 -43.68
N GLN A 40 7.41 -26.89 -44.29
CA GLN A 40 6.18 -27.52 -43.82
C GLN A 40 6.37 -28.18 -42.45
N GLN A 41 7.51 -28.84 -42.23
CA GLN A 41 7.86 -29.44 -40.94
C GLN A 41 8.08 -28.37 -39.86
N ILE A 42 8.78 -27.28 -40.17
CA ILE A 42 8.97 -26.14 -39.25
C ILE A 42 7.62 -25.52 -38.89
N LYS A 43 6.72 -25.34 -39.87
CA LYS A 43 5.37 -24.85 -39.65
C LYS A 43 4.59 -25.77 -38.69
N GLU A 44 4.62 -27.07 -38.92
CA GLU A 44 3.95 -28.05 -38.05
C GLU A 44 4.52 -28.03 -36.64
N MET A 45 5.85 -27.97 -36.49
CA MET A 45 6.53 -27.84 -35.21
C MET A 45 6.11 -26.56 -34.47
N ILE A 46 6.06 -25.42 -35.15
CA ILE A 46 5.63 -24.14 -34.55
C ILE A 46 4.15 -24.20 -34.16
N LEU A 47 3.28 -24.76 -35.01
CA LEU A 47 1.86 -24.89 -34.72
C LEU A 47 1.63 -25.82 -33.52
N ALA A 48 2.35 -26.94 -33.43
CA ALA A 48 2.29 -27.84 -32.28
C ALA A 48 2.78 -27.15 -30.99
N SER A 49 3.89 -26.41 -31.07
CA SER A 49 4.44 -25.64 -29.95
C SER A 49 3.47 -24.56 -29.48
N ASN A 50 2.91 -23.77 -30.40
CA ASN A 50 1.93 -22.73 -30.09
C ASN A 50 0.66 -23.32 -29.47
N ARG A 51 0.17 -24.45 -30.00
CA ARG A 51 -0.99 -25.17 -29.44
C ARG A 51 -0.73 -25.63 -28.01
N SER A 52 0.43 -26.24 -27.77
CA SER A 52 0.85 -26.67 -26.42
C SER A 52 0.89 -25.49 -25.45
N LEU A 53 1.47 -24.36 -25.87
CA LEU A 53 1.52 -23.16 -25.04
C LEU A 53 0.13 -22.56 -24.76
N ALA A 54 -0.74 -22.54 -25.77
CA ALA A 54 -2.11 -22.09 -25.60
C ALA A 54 -2.88 -22.99 -24.62
N GLU A 55 -2.69 -24.31 -24.70
CA GLU A 55 -3.30 -25.27 -23.78
C GLU A 55 -2.78 -25.09 -22.35
N GLN A 56 -1.46 -24.92 -22.17
CA GLN A 56 -0.89 -24.59 -20.85
C GLN A 56 -1.43 -23.28 -20.29
N ASN A 57 -1.55 -22.23 -21.09
CA ASN A 57 -2.14 -20.96 -20.67
C ASN A 57 -3.60 -21.12 -20.23
N LEU A 58 -4.40 -21.91 -20.96
CA LEU A 58 -5.78 -22.23 -20.59
C LEU A 58 -5.85 -23.04 -19.28
N GLN A 59 -4.90 -23.94 -19.04
CA GLN A 59 -4.82 -24.69 -17.77
C GLN A 59 -4.46 -23.81 -16.57
N LEU A 60 -3.73 -22.71 -16.77
CA LEU A 60 -3.40 -21.75 -15.71
C LEU A 60 -4.58 -20.85 -15.32
N GLN A 61 -5.46 -20.55 -16.27
CA GLN A 61 -6.62 -19.67 -16.07
C GLN A 61 -7.48 -20.01 -14.84
N PRO A 62 -7.92 -21.26 -14.58
CA PRO A 62 -8.73 -21.59 -13.40
C PRO A 62 -8.00 -21.32 -12.09
N SER A 63 -6.69 -21.60 -12.01
CA SER A 63 -5.87 -21.35 -10.82
C SER A 63 -5.76 -19.85 -10.55
N LEU A 64 -5.49 -19.06 -11.59
CA LEU A 64 -5.42 -17.59 -11.49
C LEU A 64 -6.75 -16.98 -11.09
N GLU A 65 -7.86 -17.41 -11.69
CA GLU A 65 -9.18 -16.89 -11.34
C GLU A 65 -9.58 -17.29 -9.91
N HIS A 66 -9.21 -18.49 -9.47
CA HIS A 66 -9.39 -18.91 -8.08
C HIS A 66 -8.60 -18.03 -7.11
N GLN A 67 -7.31 -17.82 -7.35
CA GLN A 67 -6.46 -16.95 -6.52
C GLN A 67 -6.97 -15.51 -6.50
N LYS A 68 -7.37 -14.97 -7.65
CA LYS A 68 -7.99 -13.64 -7.77
C LYS A 68 -9.28 -13.56 -6.96
N SER A 69 -10.16 -14.56 -7.06
CA SER A 69 -11.39 -14.63 -6.27
C SER A 69 -11.11 -14.66 -4.76
N GLN A 70 -10.14 -15.46 -4.32
CA GLN A 70 -9.72 -15.49 -2.91
C GLN A 70 -9.19 -14.12 -2.45
N LEU A 71 -8.34 -13.49 -3.25
CA LEU A 71 -7.79 -12.17 -2.96
C LEU A 71 -8.90 -11.12 -2.83
N THR A 72 -9.85 -11.09 -3.78
CA THR A 72 -11.00 -10.19 -3.73
C THR A 72 -11.85 -10.41 -2.48
N LYS A 73 -12.08 -11.67 -2.08
CA LYS A 73 -12.79 -11.97 -0.83
C LYS A 73 -12.04 -11.46 0.40
N CYS A 74 -10.74 -11.71 0.49
CA CYS A 74 -9.91 -11.21 1.59
C CYS A 74 -9.94 -9.67 1.68
N TYR A 75 -9.86 -8.98 0.54
CA TYR A 75 -10.01 -7.51 0.52
C TYR A 75 -11.40 -7.06 0.99
N GLY A 76 -12.47 -7.76 0.58
CA GLY A 76 -13.82 -7.48 1.05
C GLY A 76 -13.96 -7.62 2.57
N SER A 77 -13.48 -8.74 3.14
CA SER A 77 -13.51 -8.97 4.60
C SER A 77 -12.65 -7.97 5.37
N LEU A 78 -11.50 -7.57 4.82
CA LEU A 78 -10.64 -6.54 5.40
C LEU A 78 -11.37 -5.18 5.42
N GLN A 79 -12.00 -4.82 4.31
CA GLN A 79 -12.76 -3.58 4.21
C GLN A 79 -13.91 -3.54 5.22
N GLU A 80 -14.69 -4.62 5.32
CA GLU A 80 -15.77 -4.73 6.32
C GLU A 80 -15.24 -4.59 7.75
N SER A 81 -14.14 -5.28 8.07
CA SER A 81 -13.50 -5.18 9.39
C SER A 81 -12.97 -3.77 9.68
N PHE A 82 -12.44 -3.09 8.66
CA PHE A 82 -11.94 -1.73 8.77
C PHE A 82 -13.08 -0.73 8.96
N GLU A 83 -14.19 -0.87 8.22
CA GLU A 83 -15.39 -0.06 8.40
C GLU A 83 -15.99 -0.24 9.80
N ALA A 84 -16.09 -1.49 10.26
CA ALA A 84 -16.52 -1.79 11.64
C ALA A 84 -15.60 -1.13 12.67
N TYR A 85 -14.28 -1.25 12.50
CA TYR A 85 -13.30 -0.58 13.37
C TYR A 85 -13.48 0.93 13.38
N GLN A 86 -13.68 1.57 12.22
CA GLN A 86 -13.89 3.01 12.10
C GLN A 86 -15.15 3.45 12.85
N VAL A 87 -16.26 2.71 12.71
CA VAL A 87 -17.50 2.97 13.46
C VAL A 87 -17.25 2.85 14.96
N HIS A 88 -16.56 1.81 15.41
CA HIS A 88 -16.22 1.62 16.82
C HIS A 88 -15.32 2.74 17.36
N LYS A 89 -14.32 3.17 16.58
CA LYS A 89 -13.44 4.28 16.93
C LYS A 89 -14.22 5.59 17.07
N SER A 90 -15.03 5.94 16.07
CA SER A 90 -15.85 7.16 16.14
C SER A 90 -16.83 7.14 17.31
N LYS A 91 -17.41 5.96 17.62
CA LYS A 91 -18.26 5.80 18.80
C LYS A 91 -17.47 6.00 20.09
N LEU A 92 -16.27 5.42 20.19
CA LEU A 92 -15.41 5.58 21.35
C LEU A 92 -15.06 7.05 21.56
N ASP A 93 -14.54 7.72 20.52
CA ASP A 93 -14.16 9.14 20.56
C ASP A 93 -15.35 10.03 21.00
N HIS A 94 -16.56 9.75 20.51
CA HIS A 94 -17.76 10.47 20.93
C HIS A 94 -18.17 10.18 22.39
N THR A 95 -18.13 8.92 22.81
CA THR A 95 -18.50 8.53 24.19
C THR A 95 -17.49 8.93 25.24
N SER A 96 -16.19 8.96 24.91
CA SER A 96 -15.16 9.38 25.86
C SER A 96 -15.22 10.88 26.17
N GLY A 97 -15.99 11.66 25.39
CA GLY A 97 -15.95 13.10 25.42
C GLY A 97 -14.57 13.57 24.95
N ASN A 98 -14.50 14.41 23.93
CA ASN A 98 -13.23 14.88 23.37
C ASN A 98 -12.46 15.84 24.30
N SER A 99 -12.62 15.74 25.63
CA SER A 99 -11.81 16.47 26.59
C SER A 99 -10.57 15.65 26.93
N SER A 100 -9.41 16.09 26.46
CA SER A 100 -8.16 15.56 26.98
C SER A 100 -8.10 15.79 28.49
N LEU A 101 -7.39 14.91 29.19
CA LEU A 101 -7.18 15.02 30.63
C LEU A 101 -6.57 16.38 31.01
N ASP A 102 -5.70 16.91 30.14
CA ASP A 102 -5.11 18.25 30.21
C ASP A 102 -6.16 19.37 30.13
N THR A 103 -7.11 19.30 29.19
CA THR A 103 -8.20 20.28 29.09
C THR A 103 -9.06 20.25 30.35
N LEU A 104 -9.39 19.05 30.87
CA LEU A 104 -10.17 18.92 32.09
C LEU A 104 -9.42 19.48 33.31
N LEU A 105 -8.11 19.24 33.40
CA LEU A 105 -7.26 19.78 34.46
C LEU A 105 -7.23 21.31 34.42
N ALA A 106 -7.03 21.91 33.24
CA ALA A 106 -7.02 23.36 33.08
C ALA A 106 -8.37 23.99 33.47
N LEU A 107 -9.49 23.40 33.05
CA LEU A 107 -10.83 23.85 33.43
C LEU A 107 -11.05 23.76 34.94
N LEU A 108 -10.64 22.65 35.56
CA LEU A 108 -10.77 22.45 36.99
C LEU A 108 -9.88 23.43 37.79
N GLN A 109 -8.69 23.76 37.29
CA GLN A 109 -7.81 24.77 37.88
C GLN A 109 -8.43 26.17 37.81
N ALA A 110 -9.00 26.58 36.67
CA ALA A 110 -9.70 27.86 36.53
C ALA A 110 -10.89 27.96 37.49
N GLU A 111 -11.71 26.91 37.54
CA GLU A 111 -12.83 26.81 38.49
C GLU A 111 -12.38 26.71 39.95
N GLY A 112 -11.20 26.14 40.21
CA GLY A 112 -10.55 26.09 41.53
C GLY A 112 -10.10 27.47 42.00
N ALA A 113 -9.47 28.24 41.12
CA ALA A 113 -9.07 29.62 41.40
C ALA A 113 -10.29 30.51 41.63
N LYS A 114 -11.32 30.38 40.78
CA LYS A 114 -12.57 31.13 40.93
C LYS A 114 -13.24 30.93 42.29
N ILE A 115 -13.33 29.69 42.77
CA ILE A 115 -13.97 29.44 44.08
C ILE A 115 -13.08 29.93 45.24
N GLU A 116 -11.75 29.94 45.08
CA GLU A 116 -10.84 30.50 46.08
C GLU A 116 -11.01 32.01 46.21
N GLU A 117 -11.06 32.72 45.08
CA GLU A 117 -11.38 34.16 45.00
C GLU A 117 -12.78 34.45 45.55
N GLU A 118 -13.80 33.66 45.20
CA GLU A 118 -15.15 33.82 45.76
C GLU A 118 -15.15 33.69 47.29
N THR A 119 -14.35 32.78 47.86
CA THR A 119 -14.25 32.67 49.33
C THR A 119 -13.50 33.84 49.97
N GLU A 120 -12.51 34.41 49.28
CA GLU A 120 -11.80 35.61 49.73
C GLU A 120 -12.74 36.83 49.74
N ASN A 121 -13.46 37.06 48.64
CA ASN A 121 -14.46 38.13 48.53
C ASN A 121 -15.55 38.03 49.63
N MET A 122 -15.96 36.82 49.98
CA MET A 122 -16.90 36.61 51.09
C MET A 122 -16.31 36.97 52.45
N ALA A 123 -15.03 36.70 52.67
CA ALA A 123 -14.35 37.09 53.90
C ALA A 123 -14.25 38.62 53.99
N ASP A 124 -13.89 39.29 52.90
CA ASP A 124 -13.83 40.76 52.82
C ASP A 124 -15.21 41.39 53.07
N SER A 125 -16.26 40.89 52.40
CA SER A 125 -17.64 41.38 52.60
C SER A 125 -18.12 41.22 54.05
N PHE A 126 -17.67 40.16 54.75
CA PHE A 126 -17.98 39.97 56.16
C PHE A 126 -17.22 40.96 57.04
N LEU A 127 -15.94 41.24 56.75
CA LEU A 127 -15.13 42.22 57.47
C LEU A 127 -15.65 43.66 57.28
N ASP A 128 -16.21 43.95 56.11
CA ASP A 128 -16.85 45.23 55.79
C ASP A 128 -18.24 45.38 56.44
N GLY A 129 -18.79 44.29 56.97
CA GLY A 129 -20.09 44.27 57.65
C GLY A 129 -21.31 44.11 56.73
N ASP A 130 -21.10 43.78 55.45
CA ASP A 130 -22.16 43.59 54.46
C ASP A 130 -22.97 42.30 54.70
N VAL A 131 -22.41 41.33 55.44
CA VAL A 131 -23.00 40.01 55.69
C VAL A 131 -23.03 39.70 57.19
N THR A 132 -24.14 39.13 57.67
CA THR A 132 -24.26 38.70 59.07
C THR A 132 -23.46 37.44 59.36
N LEU A 133 -23.05 37.24 60.61
CA LEU A 133 -22.23 36.09 61.03
C LEU A 133 -22.87 34.75 60.66
N ASP A 134 -24.16 34.56 60.92
CA ASP A 134 -24.86 33.30 60.63
C ASP A 134 -24.87 33.01 59.12
N THR A 135 -25.17 34.01 58.30
CA THR A 135 -25.18 33.89 56.82
C THR A 135 -23.79 33.60 56.27
N PHE A 136 -22.76 34.26 56.83
CA PHE A 136 -21.38 34.02 56.46
C PHE A 136 -20.96 32.59 56.78
N ILE A 137 -21.22 32.11 58.01
CA ILE A 137 -20.85 30.75 58.43
C ILE A 137 -21.46 29.69 57.51
N ASP A 138 -22.76 29.77 57.23
CA ASP A 138 -23.48 28.78 56.42
C ASP A 138 -22.94 28.68 54.99
N SER A 139 -22.68 29.82 54.36
CA SER A 139 -22.25 29.90 52.96
C SER A 139 -20.74 29.69 52.79
N TYR A 140 -19.93 30.29 53.67
CA TYR A 140 -18.47 30.26 53.60
C TYR A 140 -17.93 28.85 53.86
N GLN A 141 -18.43 28.15 54.88
CA GLN A 141 -17.95 26.79 55.18
C GLN A 141 -18.20 25.84 53.99
N SER A 142 -19.37 25.96 53.35
CA SER A 142 -19.72 25.16 52.18
C SER A 142 -18.78 25.43 51.00
N LYS A 143 -18.55 26.70 50.65
CA LYS A 143 -17.65 27.08 49.54
C LYS A 143 -16.19 26.80 49.86
N ARG A 144 -15.74 27.00 51.10
CA ARG A 144 -14.36 26.69 51.52
C ARG A 144 -14.09 25.18 51.47
N LYS A 145 -15.06 24.36 51.88
CA LYS A 145 -15.00 22.90 51.71
C LYS A 145 -14.92 22.51 50.23
N LEU A 146 -15.69 23.16 49.36
CA LEU A 146 -15.62 22.93 47.92
C LEU A 146 -14.26 23.33 47.33
N ALA A 147 -13.69 24.46 47.74
CA ALA A 147 -12.37 24.92 47.31
C ALA A 147 -11.27 23.91 47.68
N HIS A 148 -11.25 23.44 48.93
CA HIS A 148 -10.31 22.39 49.37
C HIS A 148 -10.51 21.08 48.61
N LEU A 149 -11.77 20.67 48.36
CA LEU A 149 -12.05 19.47 47.57
C LEU A 149 -11.54 19.61 46.12
N ARG A 150 -11.74 20.77 45.49
CA ARG A 150 -11.22 21.04 44.14
C ARG A 150 -9.69 21.02 44.11
N ARG A 151 -9.01 21.58 45.10
CA ARG A 151 -7.53 21.53 45.23
C ARG A 151 -7.01 20.09 45.24
N VAL A 152 -7.57 19.23 46.08
CA VAL A 152 -7.19 17.80 46.13
C VAL A 152 -7.46 17.09 44.80
N LYS A 153 -8.58 17.41 44.13
CA LYS A 153 -8.89 16.84 42.81
C LYS A 153 -7.93 17.32 41.73
N ILE A 154 -7.50 18.59 41.77
CA ILE A 154 -6.49 19.14 40.86
C ILE A 154 -5.17 18.39 41.05
N ASP A 155 -4.68 18.27 42.29
CA ASP A 155 -3.44 17.55 42.60
C ASP A 155 -3.49 16.10 42.09
N LYS A 156 -4.63 15.44 42.31
CA LYS A 156 -4.80 14.04 41.88
C LYS A 156 -4.88 13.89 40.37
N LEU A 157 -5.59 14.80 39.70
CA LEU A 157 -5.71 14.79 38.25
C LEU A 157 -4.38 15.14 37.59
N GLN A 158 -3.63 16.08 38.15
CA GLN A 158 -2.27 16.42 37.73
C GLN A 158 -1.33 15.22 37.86
N GLU A 159 -1.40 14.46 38.96
CA GLU A 159 -0.66 13.21 39.12
C GLU A 159 -0.99 12.19 38.00
N MET A 160 -2.26 12.07 37.62
CA MET A 160 -2.70 11.18 36.53
C MET A 160 -2.21 11.65 35.16
N VAL A 161 -2.22 12.96 34.90
CA VAL A 161 -1.66 13.56 33.66
C VAL A 161 -0.16 13.28 33.57
N LEU A 162 0.61 13.55 34.63
CA LEU A 162 2.07 13.33 34.63
C LEU A 162 2.46 11.85 34.51
N LYS A 163 1.70 10.94 35.13
CA LYS A 163 1.97 9.50 35.06
C LYS A 163 1.59 8.87 33.71
N GLY A 164 0.82 9.59 32.89
CA GLY A 164 0.23 9.07 31.66
C GLY A 164 -0.75 7.91 31.93
N HIS A 165 -1.40 7.41 30.89
CA HIS A 165 -2.31 6.24 30.95
C HIS A 165 -1.57 4.92 31.26
N ARG A 166 -0.82 4.83 32.35
CA ARG A 166 -0.45 3.55 32.96
C ARG A 166 -1.71 2.97 33.62
N LEU A 167 -2.58 2.39 32.80
CA LEU A 167 -3.43 1.31 33.29
C LEU A 167 -2.51 0.22 33.87
N PRO A 168 -2.89 -0.44 34.98
CA PRO A 168 -2.15 -1.59 35.49
C PRO A 168 -2.09 -2.65 34.38
N GLN A 169 -0.95 -2.76 33.70
CA GLN A 169 -0.70 -3.88 32.81
C GLN A 169 -0.58 -5.12 33.70
N VAL A 170 -1.58 -6.00 33.61
CA VAL A 170 -1.45 -7.36 34.14
C VAL A 170 -0.31 -8.02 33.36
N PRO A 171 0.74 -8.55 34.03
CA PRO A 171 1.80 -9.26 33.33
C PRO A 171 1.24 -10.58 32.82
N VAL A 172 0.86 -10.64 31.54
CA VAL A 172 0.62 -11.90 30.86
C VAL A 172 1.98 -12.47 30.50
N SER A 173 2.50 -13.35 31.37
CA SER A 173 3.63 -14.23 31.02
C SER A 173 3.18 -15.16 29.91
N CYS A 174 3.47 -14.82 28.66
CA CYS A 174 3.49 -15.79 27.57
C CYS A 174 4.73 -16.68 27.76
N SER A 175 4.53 -17.86 28.34
CA SER A 175 5.52 -18.93 28.38
C SER A 175 5.73 -19.49 26.96
N HIS A 176 6.85 -19.11 26.35
CA HIS A 176 7.37 -19.77 25.16
C HIS A 176 8.02 -21.11 25.61
N PRO A 177 7.62 -22.28 25.07
CA PRO A 177 8.34 -23.53 25.33
C PRO A 177 9.68 -23.48 24.59
N GLN A 178 10.78 -23.60 25.33
CA GLN A 178 12.14 -23.65 24.79
C GLN A 178 12.44 -25.10 24.39
N GLU A 179 12.59 -25.35 23.09
CA GLU A 179 12.96 -26.65 22.53
C GLU A 179 14.49 -26.86 22.63
N VAL A 180 14.87 -28.08 22.96
CA VAL A 180 16.21 -28.52 23.38
C VAL A 180 17.08 -28.81 22.16
N SER A 181 18.34 -28.36 22.14
CA SER A 181 19.40 -29.07 21.42
C SER A 181 20.78 -28.83 22.02
N ALA A 182 21.43 -29.93 22.38
CA ALA A 182 22.66 -30.03 23.14
C ALA A 182 23.92 -29.90 22.28
N ARG A 183 24.99 -29.30 22.83
CA ARG A 183 26.38 -29.72 22.56
C ARG A 183 27.35 -29.26 23.67
N PRO A 184 28.34 -30.08 24.10
CA PRO A 184 29.11 -29.84 25.31
C PRO A 184 30.36 -28.99 25.09
N ALA A 185 30.76 -28.26 26.14
CA ALA A 185 32.04 -27.56 26.23
C ALA A 185 33.23 -28.54 26.36
N PRO A 186 34.45 -28.11 26.02
CA PRO A 186 35.40 -27.93 27.11
C PRO A 186 36.43 -26.78 26.96
N LEU A 187 36.73 -26.22 28.13
CA LEU A 187 38.04 -25.86 28.70
C LEU A 187 38.90 -24.69 28.16
N TYR A 188 39.36 -23.94 29.17
CA TYR A 188 40.29 -22.82 29.27
C TYR A 188 41.65 -23.05 28.61
N THR A 189 42.24 -21.99 28.05
CA THR A 189 43.54 -21.41 28.48
C THR A 189 43.86 -20.12 27.72
N GLU A 190 43.99 -19.04 28.49
CA GLU A 190 45.01 -17.98 28.51
C GLU A 190 45.69 -17.43 27.24
N ALA A 191 45.85 -16.11 27.31
CA ALA A 191 46.93 -15.27 26.82
C ALA A 191 46.70 -14.43 25.55
N ASN A 192 46.79 -13.12 25.81
CA ASN A 192 47.39 -12.07 24.99
C ASN A 192 46.45 -11.16 24.18
N ASN A 193 46.33 -9.94 24.71
CA ASN A 193 46.23 -8.64 24.05
C ASN A 193 45.99 -8.65 22.53
N HIS A 194 44.83 -8.14 22.11
CA HIS A 194 44.71 -6.95 21.26
C HIS A 194 43.22 -6.71 20.93
N SER A 195 42.74 -5.52 21.25
CA SER A 195 41.45 -5.01 20.77
C SER A 195 41.56 -4.62 19.29
N PRO A 196 40.57 -4.92 18.42
CA PRO A 196 40.39 -4.16 17.20
C PRO A 196 38.98 -3.57 17.06
N VAL A 197 39.00 -2.29 16.72
CA VAL A 197 37.93 -1.42 16.22
C VAL A 197 37.09 -2.09 15.10
N PRO A 198 35.76 -1.87 15.04
CA PRO A 198 34.94 -2.36 13.94
C PRO A 198 35.13 -1.49 12.68
N GLN A 199 35.60 -2.10 11.59
CA GLN A 199 35.57 -1.48 10.25
C GLN A 199 34.22 -1.70 9.54
N PRO A 200 33.76 -0.76 8.69
CA PRO A 200 32.51 -0.90 7.94
C PRO A 200 32.65 -1.96 6.84
N ARG A 201 31.64 -2.83 6.69
CA ARG A 201 31.59 -3.85 5.64
C ARG A 201 31.55 -3.22 4.24
N ARG A 202 32.43 -3.71 3.37
CA ARG A 202 32.53 -3.42 1.93
C ARG A 202 31.28 -3.95 1.20
N ALA A 203 30.69 -3.13 0.32
CA ALA A 203 29.60 -3.57 -0.56
C ALA A 203 30.11 -4.62 -1.59
N PRO A 204 29.26 -5.56 -2.03
CA PRO A 204 29.63 -6.57 -3.03
C PRO A 204 29.84 -5.93 -4.43
N PRO A 205 30.70 -6.50 -5.28
CA PRO A 205 30.99 -5.95 -6.61
C PRO A 205 29.81 -6.16 -7.59
N PRO A 206 29.66 -5.27 -8.60
CA PRO A 206 28.62 -5.37 -9.62
C PRO A 206 28.90 -6.51 -10.63
N PRO A 207 27.87 -7.04 -11.31
CA PRO A 207 28.03 -8.10 -12.32
C PRO A 207 28.69 -7.59 -13.60
N PRO A 208 29.36 -8.46 -14.39
CA PRO A 208 30.08 -8.06 -15.59
C PRO A 208 29.15 -7.63 -16.73
N ALA A 209 29.52 -6.56 -17.42
CA ALA A 209 28.85 -6.05 -18.61
C ALA A 209 29.00 -7.03 -19.79
N GLN A 210 27.90 -7.59 -20.27
CA GLN A 210 27.84 -8.30 -21.54
C GLN A 210 27.60 -7.30 -22.68
N GLN A 211 28.49 -7.29 -23.67
CA GLN A 211 28.30 -6.58 -24.93
C GLN A 211 27.21 -7.26 -25.77
N PRO A 212 26.43 -6.53 -26.57
CA PRO A 212 25.31 -7.09 -27.34
C PRO A 212 25.80 -7.82 -28.61
N PRO A 213 25.31 -9.04 -28.90
CA PRO A 213 25.36 -9.60 -30.25
C PRO A 213 24.26 -8.97 -31.12
N GLY A 214 24.52 -8.95 -32.43
CA GLY A 214 23.79 -8.20 -33.45
C GLY A 214 22.29 -8.49 -33.58
N VAL A 215 21.61 -7.48 -34.09
CA VAL A 215 20.17 -7.40 -34.37
C VAL A 215 19.79 -8.39 -35.47
N ALA A 216 18.92 -9.35 -35.14
CA ALA A 216 18.06 -10.05 -36.09
C ALA A 216 16.62 -9.51 -35.94
N PRO A 217 15.88 -9.26 -37.02
CA PRO A 217 14.55 -8.65 -36.94
C PRO A 217 13.52 -9.63 -36.37
N GLN A 218 12.83 -9.24 -35.30
CA GLN A 218 11.68 -9.97 -34.75
C GLN A 218 10.37 -9.56 -35.44
N PRO A 219 9.42 -10.49 -35.68
CA PRO A 219 8.10 -10.15 -36.17
C PRO A 219 7.23 -9.50 -35.07
N ALA A 220 6.32 -8.64 -35.51
CA ALA A 220 5.52 -7.71 -34.70
C ALA A 220 4.74 -8.39 -33.55
N VAL A 221 4.79 -7.74 -32.38
CA VAL A 221 4.06 -8.09 -31.15
C VAL A 221 2.58 -7.76 -31.33
N LEU A 222 1.69 -8.76 -31.22
CA LEU A 222 0.26 -8.51 -31.10
C LEU A 222 -0.05 -7.90 -29.72
N SER A 223 -0.62 -6.71 -29.72
CA SER A 223 -1.07 -6.01 -28.51
C SER A 223 -2.29 -6.70 -27.90
N TYR A 224 -2.17 -7.20 -26.67
CA TYR A 224 -3.32 -7.59 -25.84
C TYR A 224 -3.87 -6.37 -25.09
N PRO A 225 -5.20 -6.22 -24.97
CA PRO A 225 -5.79 -5.13 -24.21
C PRO A 225 -5.53 -5.33 -22.72
N ALA A 226 -5.10 -4.25 -22.05
CA ALA A 226 -4.89 -4.22 -20.61
C ALA A 226 -6.23 -4.34 -19.88
N ILE A 227 -6.40 -5.38 -19.07
CA ILE A 227 -7.52 -5.51 -18.14
C ILE A 227 -7.25 -4.58 -16.96
N PRO A 228 -8.16 -3.66 -16.61
CA PRO A 228 -7.95 -2.73 -15.50
C PRO A 228 -7.99 -3.49 -14.16
N TYR A 229 -6.89 -3.42 -13.41
CA TYR A 229 -6.85 -3.86 -12.03
C TYR A 229 -7.70 -2.93 -11.14
N PRO A 230 -8.35 -3.46 -10.10
CA PRO A 230 -9.08 -2.64 -9.14
C PRO A 230 -8.12 -1.70 -8.38
N PRO A 231 -8.57 -0.48 -8.02
CA PRO A 231 -7.73 0.54 -7.40
C PRO A 231 -7.26 0.10 -6.01
N ILE A 232 -5.97 0.27 -5.76
CA ILE A 232 -5.35 0.05 -4.46
C ILE A 232 -5.83 1.17 -3.51
N PRO A 233 -6.38 0.86 -2.33
CA PRO A 233 -6.81 1.88 -1.39
C PRO A 233 -5.62 2.73 -0.89
N PRO A 234 -5.83 4.03 -0.64
CA PRO A 234 -4.76 4.95 -0.30
C PRO A 234 -4.11 4.55 1.03
N ARG A 235 -2.81 4.27 0.97
CA ARG A 235 -1.96 4.09 2.14
C ARG A 235 -1.92 5.44 2.86
N ALA A 236 -2.46 5.54 4.06
CA ALA A 236 -2.39 6.73 4.88
C ALA A 236 -0.91 7.11 5.04
N ALA A 237 -0.49 8.20 4.40
CA ALA A 237 0.84 8.75 4.55
C ALA A 237 0.96 9.27 5.98
N HIS A 238 1.69 8.52 6.81
CA HIS A 238 2.16 9.04 8.08
C HIS A 238 3.15 10.16 7.77
N LEU A 239 2.71 11.40 7.98
CA LEU A 239 3.56 12.58 8.00
C LEU A 239 4.57 12.41 9.15
N LEU A 240 5.81 12.11 8.80
CA LEU A 240 6.95 12.24 9.71
C LEU A 240 7.51 13.67 9.60
N PRO A 241 7.97 14.29 10.70
CA PRO A 241 8.34 15.70 10.72
C PRO A 241 9.65 15.98 9.99
N SER A 242 9.63 17.08 9.26
CA SER A 242 10.70 17.77 8.54
C SER A 242 12.01 17.92 9.33
N VAL A 243 13.13 17.59 8.69
CA VAL A 243 14.46 18.18 8.95
C VAL A 243 15.11 18.53 7.61
N ASN A 244 14.95 19.80 7.23
CA ASN A 244 15.80 20.75 6.48
C ASN A 244 16.66 20.35 5.25
N PRO A 245 16.93 21.36 4.38
CA PRO A 245 17.11 21.18 2.95
C PRO A 245 18.57 21.38 2.54
N GLU A 246 19.04 20.60 1.57
CA GLU A 246 20.04 21.03 0.60
C GLU A 246 20.20 19.95 -0.48
N HIS A 247 20.49 20.39 -1.70
CA HIS A 247 20.66 19.61 -2.94
C HIS A 247 19.39 19.43 -3.79
N GLN A 248 19.02 20.55 -4.43
CA GLN A 248 18.44 20.55 -5.76
C GLN A 248 19.29 19.69 -6.72
N HIS A 249 18.66 18.88 -7.58
CA HIS A 249 19.00 18.87 -9.01
C HIS A 249 17.89 18.22 -9.84
N HIS A 250 17.21 19.07 -10.62
CA HIS A 250 16.87 18.90 -12.03
C HIS A 250 16.30 17.54 -12.50
N PHE A 251 14.97 17.49 -12.64
CA PHE A 251 14.33 17.03 -13.88
C PHE A 251 13.02 17.80 -14.08
N MET A 252 13.08 18.86 -14.88
CA MET A 252 11.91 19.57 -15.37
C MET A 252 11.31 18.77 -16.52
N SER A 253 10.20 18.07 -16.30
CA SER A 253 9.28 17.69 -17.39
C SER A 253 8.34 18.87 -17.63
N GLN A 254 8.64 19.63 -18.67
CA GLN A 254 7.78 20.70 -19.18
C GLN A 254 6.50 20.08 -19.75
N CYS A 255 5.36 20.39 -19.16
CA CYS A 255 4.04 20.22 -19.76
C CYS A 255 3.50 21.63 -20.07
N PRO A 256 2.98 21.92 -21.28
CA PRO A 256 2.41 23.23 -21.58
C PRO A 256 1.04 23.38 -20.88
N PRO A 257 0.63 24.61 -20.48
CA PRO A 257 -0.66 24.81 -19.83
C PRO A 257 -1.81 24.74 -20.84
N VAL A 258 -2.85 23.98 -20.50
CA VAL A 258 -4.13 23.90 -21.22
C VAL A 258 -4.85 25.26 -21.12
N LEU A 259 -5.27 25.81 -22.26
CA LEU A 259 -6.10 27.01 -22.36
C LEU A 259 -7.50 26.80 -21.76
N PRO A 260 -8.19 27.84 -21.26
CA PRO A 260 -9.53 27.71 -20.69
C PRO A 260 -10.56 27.36 -21.78
N GLN A 261 -11.27 26.24 -21.60
CA GLN A 261 -12.36 25.86 -22.48
C GLN A 261 -13.57 26.78 -22.31
N ARG A 262 -14.14 27.16 -23.46
CA ARG A 262 -15.38 27.92 -23.66
C ARG A 262 -16.59 27.18 -23.06
N PRO A 263 -17.60 27.87 -22.49
CA PRO A 263 -18.80 27.19 -22.00
C PRO A 263 -19.68 26.66 -23.16
N PRO A 264 -20.42 25.55 -22.96
CA PRO A 264 -21.26 24.95 -23.99
C PRO A 264 -22.53 25.78 -24.27
N PRO A 265 -23.16 25.63 -25.44
CA PRO A 265 -24.33 26.41 -25.81
C PRO A 265 -25.57 26.00 -25.02
N SER A 266 -26.30 27.00 -24.53
CA SER A 266 -27.63 26.91 -23.94
C SER A 266 -28.58 26.05 -24.78
N MET A 267 -29.02 24.91 -24.24
CA MET A 267 -30.18 24.17 -24.76
C MET A 267 -31.46 24.81 -24.19
N ALA A 268 -32.37 25.20 -25.08
CA ALA A 268 -33.67 25.79 -24.77
C ALA A 268 -34.58 24.84 -23.95
N PRO A 269 -35.52 25.37 -23.14
CA PRO A 269 -36.39 24.53 -22.31
C PRO A 269 -37.60 23.99 -23.10
N GLN A 270 -37.74 22.67 -23.02
CA GLN A 270 -38.95 21.85 -22.86
C GLN A 270 -40.19 22.10 -23.74
N SER A 271 -40.54 21.07 -24.53
CA SER A 271 -41.92 20.81 -24.98
C SER A 271 -42.37 19.48 -24.38
N GLY A 272 -43.43 19.50 -23.57
CA GLY A 272 -44.01 18.29 -22.99
C GLY A 272 -45.04 18.56 -21.89
N PHE A 273 -46.24 19.00 -22.26
CA PHE A 273 -47.45 18.76 -21.48
C PHE A 273 -48.49 18.10 -22.39
N MET A 274 -48.75 16.81 -22.14
CA MET A 274 -50.04 16.18 -22.39
C MET A 274 -50.51 15.71 -21.02
N ILE A 275 -51.70 16.14 -20.60
CA ILE A 275 -52.78 15.30 -20.05
C ILE A 275 -54.07 16.14 -20.14
N GLN A 276 -54.99 15.58 -20.93
CA GLN A 276 -56.46 15.52 -20.86
C GLN A 276 -57.24 16.51 -19.98
#